data_AF-A0A1S2WYI6-F1
#
_entry.id   AF-A0A1S2WYI6-F1
#
_cell.length_a   1.000
_cell.length_b   1.000
_cell.length_c   1.000
_cell.angle_alpha   90.00
_cell.angle_beta   90.00
_cell.angle_gamma   90.00
#
_symmetry.space_group_name_H-M   'P 1'
#
loop_
_entity.id
_entity.type
_entity.pdbx_description
1 polymer ?
#
loop_
_entity_poly.entity_id
_entity_poly.type
_entity_poly.pdbx_seq_one_letter_code
_entity_poly.pdbx_strand_id
1 'polypeptide(L)'
;MENAKLSMGLISGTGGLIQKGNTDRVYIVEGAETGASIALADREASVYCSFGVGNISKLDKLIKANNYKEVIIAADNDGIDSHAAKLTKEAQLKLQEQGISTKIIEPHKIEGLAKTDFNDVLKIQGLDVLKKQIKIPEIKKEFTSVEDKEDIAFLTDIRDVEQKRIQETQKAEQLARINSPSQNEIELLQRSKVIANACQQHIDRQLDIFERKKVEMSVDIQNSQYYSQAIGIQKQRNLVRIDNRDAIKEFTLAKDKEDITFLMDINILEHKRLKAAKTASLLDNDRERKYASSEMLDEAYRAQNVASTYRNVIDKMLDQFENKKLTMSVEIQANRHFKSVMELKEQRMLEIKHEQEIERSVSRGMSR
;
A
#
# COMPACT_ATOMS: atom_id res chain seq x y z
N MET A 1 -2.33 20.88 -39.83
CA MET A 1 -1.63 19.60 -39.58
C MET A 1 -1.19 19.61 -38.13
N GLU A 2 -2.02 19.17 -37.19
CA GLU A 2 -1.78 19.43 -35.75
C GLU A 2 -1.13 18.27 -34.98
N ASN A 3 -0.85 17.12 -35.59
CA ASN A 3 -0.11 16.03 -34.95
C ASN A 3 0.60 15.17 -36.02
N ALA A 4 1.72 15.66 -36.56
CA ALA A 4 2.54 14.82 -37.44
C ALA A 4 3.23 13.74 -36.60
N LYS A 5 3.01 12.45 -36.89
CA LYS A 5 3.82 11.36 -36.33
C LYS A 5 5.26 11.60 -36.79
N LEU A 6 6.13 12.00 -35.87
CA LEU A 6 7.55 12.18 -36.13
C LEU A 6 8.21 10.80 -36.17
N SER A 7 9.09 10.58 -37.14
CA SER A 7 9.85 9.34 -37.27
C SER A 7 11.33 9.68 -37.43
N MET A 8 12.20 8.95 -36.73
CA MET A 8 13.65 9.17 -36.75
C MET A 8 14.37 7.82 -36.91
N GLY A 9 15.31 7.73 -37.84
CA GLY A 9 16.10 6.52 -38.10
C GLY A 9 15.58 5.63 -39.24
N LEU A 10 16.00 4.36 -39.25
CA LEU A 10 15.57 3.37 -40.24
C LEU A 10 14.19 2.82 -39.86
N ILE A 11 13.15 3.31 -40.54
CA ILE A 11 11.73 3.02 -40.22
C ILE A 11 11.20 1.78 -40.97
N SER A 12 11.91 1.35 -42.01
CA SER A 12 11.46 0.30 -42.93
C SER A 12 12.35 -0.93 -42.84
N GLY A 13 11.73 -2.11 -42.74
CA GLY A 13 12.43 -3.40 -42.64
C GLY A 13 13.03 -3.69 -41.26
N THR A 14 12.66 -2.89 -40.25
CA THR A 14 13.13 -3.00 -38.86
C THR A 14 11.93 -3.12 -37.91
N GLY A 15 12.09 -3.86 -36.82
CA GLY A 15 11.10 -3.96 -35.76
C GLY A 15 11.68 -3.45 -34.44
N GLY A 16 10.90 -2.68 -33.68
CA GLY A 16 11.22 -2.32 -32.31
C GLY A 16 11.00 -3.51 -31.40
N LEU A 17 12.06 -4.03 -30.78
CA LEU A 17 11.95 -5.12 -29.82
C LEU A 17 11.24 -4.63 -28.55
N ILE A 18 10.10 -5.26 -28.22
CA ILE A 18 9.36 -5.02 -26.98
C ILE A 18 9.74 -6.08 -25.94
N GLN A 19 9.76 -7.35 -26.34
CA GLN A 19 10.13 -8.48 -25.49
C GLN A 19 10.95 -9.48 -26.29
N LYS A 20 12.08 -9.93 -25.74
CA LYS A 20 12.81 -11.08 -26.27
C LYS A 20 12.35 -12.33 -25.50
N GLY A 21 11.69 -13.24 -26.21
CA GLY A 21 11.25 -14.51 -25.67
C GLY A 21 12.33 -15.60 -25.77
N ASN A 22 12.00 -16.77 -25.26
CA ASN A 22 12.83 -17.97 -25.26
C ASN A 22 12.25 -19.10 -26.15
N THR A 23 11.12 -18.86 -26.82
CA THR A 23 10.51 -19.78 -27.80
C THR A 23 10.75 -19.33 -29.24
N ASP A 24 10.52 -20.23 -30.19
CA ASP A 24 10.54 -19.95 -31.64
C ASP A 24 9.28 -19.18 -32.10
N ARG A 25 8.46 -18.66 -31.18
CA ARG A 25 7.27 -17.86 -31.45
C ARG A 25 7.60 -16.37 -31.43
N VAL A 26 7.08 -15.65 -32.42
CA VAL A 26 7.14 -14.19 -32.48
C VAL A 26 5.78 -13.58 -32.77
N TYR A 27 5.45 -12.54 -32.01
CA TYR A 27 4.34 -11.64 -32.32
C TYR A 27 4.87 -10.38 -32.99
N ILE A 28 4.29 -10.05 -34.15
CA ILE A 28 4.49 -8.79 -34.85
C ILE A 28 3.24 -7.94 -34.66
N VAL A 29 3.39 -6.76 -34.07
CA VAL A 29 2.29 -5.84 -33.77
C VAL A 29 2.47 -4.52 -34.51
N GLU A 30 1.40 -3.74 -34.68
CA GLU A 30 1.50 -2.39 -35.26
C GLU A 30 2.10 -1.39 -34.28
N GLY A 31 1.52 -1.30 -33.07
CA GLY A 31 1.86 -0.32 -32.04
C GLY A 31 2.57 -0.94 -30.82
N ALA A 32 3.31 -0.12 -30.09
CA ALA A 32 4.09 -0.57 -28.94
C ALA A 32 3.18 -0.95 -27.75
N GLU A 33 2.02 -0.31 -27.61
CA GLU A 33 1.03 -0.54 -26.56
C GLU A 33 0.38 -1.92 -26.68
N THR A 34 -0.04 -2.28 -27.90
CA THR A 34 -0.51 -3.63 -28.24
C THR A 34 0.59 -4.66 -27.98
N GLY A 35 1.83 -4.34 -28.37
CA GLY A 35 3.01 -5.18 -28.10
C GLY A 35 3.26 -5.43 -26.63
N ALA A 36 3.20 -4.38 -25.80
CA ALA A 36 3.37 -4.50 -24.36
C ALA A 36 2.26 -5.37 -23.73
N SER A 37 1.02 -5.25 -24.22
CA SER A 37 -0.10 -6.06 -23.75
C SER A 37 0.10 -7.55 -24.06
N ILE A 38 0.54 -7.87 -25.28
CA ILE A 38 0.86 -9.25 -25.67
C ILE A 38 2.06 -9.79 -24.90
N ALA A 39 3.11 -9.00 -24.71
CA ALA A 39 4.28 -9.38 -23.91
C ALA A 39 3.88 -9.74 -22.46
N LEU A 40 2.90 -9.05 -21.88
CA LEU A 40 2.36 -9.41 -20.56
C LEU A 40 1.61 -10.76 -20.58
N ALA A 41 0.95 -11.09 -21.68
CA ALA A 41 0.13 -12.29 -21.82
C ALA A 41 0.94 -13.55 -22.20
N ASP A 42 1.88 -13.44 -23.14
CA ASP A 42 2.81 -14.49 -23.56
C ASP A 42 4.26 -14.08 -23.22
N ARG A 43 4.74 -14.48 -22.04
CA ARG A 43 6.09 -14.12 -21.54
C ARG A 43 7.23 -14.85 -22.26
N GLU A 44 6.93 -15.96 -22.91
CA GLU A 44 7.90 -16.85 -23.53
C GLU A 44 8.14 -16.52 -25.02
N ALA A 45 7.24 -15.75 -25.62
CA ALA A 45 7.35 -15.34 -27.02
C ALA A 45 8.15 -14.05 -27.20
N SER A 46 8.77 -13.91 -28.36
CA SER A 46 9.33 -12.61 -28.76
C SER A 46 8.23 -11.69 -29.28
N VAL A 47 8.33 -10.39 -29.02
CA VAL A 47 7.36 -9.39 -29.48
C VAL A 47 8.09 -8.21 -30.12
N TYR A 48 7.73 -7.92 -31.37
CA TYR A 48 8.28 -6.81 -32.14
C TYR A 48 7.17 -5.87 -32.61
N CYS A 49 7.40 -4.57 -32.40
CA CYS A 49 6.59 -3.49 -32.94
C CYS A 49 7.07 -3.11 -34.34
N SER A 50 6.15 -3.11 -35.31
CA SER A 50 6.43 -2.74 -36.70
C SER A 50 6.32 -1.23 -36.95
N PHE A 51 5.72 -0.46 -36.03
CA PHE A 51 5.46 0.97 -36.19
C PHE A 51 4.61 1.32 -37.44
N GLY A 52 3.76 0.39 -37.87
CA GLY A 52 2.83 0.58 -38.98
C GLY A 52 2.64 -0.67 -39.82
N VAL A 53 1.40 -0.91 -40.27
CA VAL A 53 1.03 -2.11 -41.05
C VAL A 53 1.89 -2.30 -42.30
N GLY A 54 2.24 -1.21 -42.99
CA GLY A 54 3.07 -1.25 -44.21
C GLY A 54 4.52 -1.70 -43.98
N ASN A 55 4.98 -1.77 -42.73
CA ASN A 55 6.31 -2.27 -42.39
C ASN A 55 6.32 -3.79 -42.08
N ILE A 56 5.18 -4.37 -41.70
CA ILE A 56 5.05 -5.80 -41.36
C ILE A 56 5.59 -6.69 -42.48
N SER A 57 5.21 -6.40 -43.74
CA SER A 57 5.63 -7.19 -44.91
C SER A 57 7.13 -7.12 -45.24
N LYS A 58 7.89 -6.28 -44.52
CA LYS A 58 9.32 -6.03 -44.74
C LYS A 58 10.19 -6.62 -43.62
N LEU A 59 9.58 -7.29 -42.64
CA LEU A 59 10.28 -7.91 -41.52
C LEU A 59 10.79 -9.31 -41.83
N ASP A 60 10.77 -9.74 -43.08
CA ASP A 60 11.15 -11.09 -43.50
C ASP A 60 12.59 -11.43 -43.12
N LYS A 61 13.52 -10.49 -43.32
CA LYS A 61 14.93 -10.65 -42.92
C LYS A 61 15.08 -10.81 -41.41
N LEU A 62 14.33 -10.02 -40.64
CA LEU A 62 14.34 -10.10 -39.17
C LEU A 62 13.81 -11.45 -38.70
N ILE A 63 12.69 -11.90 -39.26
CA ILE A 63 12.06 -13.17 -38.92
C ILE A 63 13.00 -14.33 -39.24
N LYS A 64 13.58 -14.36 -40.44
CA LYS A 64 14.51 -15.40 -40.89
C LYS A 64 15.81 -15.41 -40.08
N ALA A 65 16.38 -14.24 -39.78
CA ALA A 65 17.62 -14.14 -39.02
C ALA A 65 17.49 -14.67 -37.58
N ASN A 66 16.30 -14.59 -36.98
CA ASN A 66 16.03 -15.11 -35.64
C ASN A 66 15.42 -16.51 -35.65
N ASN A 67 15.26 -17.13 -36.83
CA ASN A 67 14.77 -18.50 -37.01
C ASN A 67 13.41 -18.79 -36.34
N TYR A 68 12.51 -17.79 -36.32
CA TYR A 68 11.17 -17.98 -35.77
C TYR A 68 10.35 -18.93 -36.63
N LYS A 69 9.71 -19.91 -35.99
CA LYS A 69 8.88 -20.93 -36.64
C LYS A 69 7.39 -20.59 -36.60
N GLU A 70 6.96 -19.91 -35.53
CA GLU A 70 5.57 -19.48 -35.36
C GLU A 70 5.51 -17.95 -35.40
N VAL A 71 5.11 -17.40 -36.54
CA VAL A 71 4.96 -15.96 -36.73
C VAL A 71 3.50 -15.57 -36.64
N ILE A 72 3.17 -14.71 -35.70
CA ILE A 72 1.80 -14.26 -35.43
C ILE A 72 1.74 -12.75 -35.63
N ILE A 73 0.87 -12.29 -36.51
CA ILE A 73 0.56 -10.88 -36.70
C ILE A 73 -0.62 -10.57 -35.79
N ALA A 74 -0.41 -9.71 -34.79
CA ALA A 74 -1.47 -9.27 -33.89
C ALA A 74 -1.96 -7.90 -34.35
N ALA A 75 -3.16 -7.89 -34.93
CA ALA A 75 -3.75 -6.73 -35.56
C ALA A 75 -4.88 -6.14 -34.73
N ASP A 76 -5.13 -4.85 -34.93
CA ASP A 76 -6.26 -4.15 -34.32
C ASP A 76 -7.56 -4.57 -35.00
N ASN A 77 -8.62 -4.73 -34.22
CA ASN A 77 -9.96 -4.97 -34.72
C ASN A 77 -10.65 -3.64 -35.03
N ASP A 78 -10.40 -3.13 -36.23
CA ASP A 78 -10.94 -1.88 -36.75
C ASP A 78 -12.36 -2.00 -37.34
N GLY A 79 -12.98 -3.18 -37.23
CA GLY A 79 -14.26 -3.50 -37.87
C GLY A 79 -14.12 -4.12 -39.26
N ILE A 80 -15.26 -4.59 -39.79
CA ILE A 80 -15.35 -5.30 -41.08
C ILE A 80 -14.92 -4.36 -42.22
N ASP A 81 -14.07 -4.87 -43.13
CA ASP A 81 -13.57 -4.17 -44.33
C ASP A 81 -12.76 -2.89 -44.10
N SER A 82 -12.19 -2.71 -42.90
CA SER A 82 -11.30 -1.59 -42.64
C SER A 82 -10.07 -1.61 -43.57
N HIS A 83 -9.57 -0.42 -43.93
CA HIS A 83 -8.35 -0.29 -44.73
C HIS A 83 -7.15 -0.96 -44.04
N ALA A 84 -7.06 -0.87 -42.71
CA ALA A 84 -6.04 -1.52 -41.91
C ALA A 84 -6.11 -3.05 -42.02
N ALA A 85 -7.30 -3.66 -41.94
CA ALA A 85 -7.46 -5.10 -42.08
C ALA A 85 -7.04 -5.61 -43.47
N LYS A 86 -7.33 -4.85 -44.53
CA LYS A 86 -6.86 -5.17 -45.90
C LYS A 86 -5.34 -5.14 -45.99
N LEU A 87 -4.71 -4.08 -45.48
CA LEU A 87 -3.25 -3.96 -45.45
C LEU A 87 -2.59 -5.07 -44.62
N THR A 88 -3.18 -5.48 -43.51
CA THR A 88 -2.67 -6.58 -42.68
C THR A 88 -2.70 -7.90 -43.44
N LYS A 89 -3.79 -8.19 -44.16
CA LYS A 89 -3.89 -9.38 -45.01
C LYS A 89 -2.90 -9.34 -46.17
N GLU A 90 -2.74 -8.19 -46.83
CA GLU A 90 -1.71 -8.03 -47.87
C GLU A 90 -0.30 -8.23 -47.32
N ALA A 91 -0.01 -7.74 -46.11
CA ALA A 91 1.27 -7.95 -45.47
C ALA A 91 1.51 -9.43 -45.12
N GLN A 92 0.47 -10.12 -44.64
CA GLN A 92 0.49 -11.57 -44.40
C GLN A 92 0.81 -12.35 -45.68
N LEU A 93 0.11 -12.05 -46.78
CA LEU A 93 0.31 -12.70 -48.07
C LEU A 93 1.75 -12.50 -48.57
N LYS A 94 2.29 -11.28 -48.50
CA LYS A 94 3.68 -11.00 -48.89
C LYS A 94 4.70 -11.80 -48.07
N LEU A 95 4.49 -11.93 -46.76
CA LEU A 95 5.36 -12.76 -45.91
C LEU A 95 5.25 -14.25 -46.29
N GLN A 96 4.05 -14.73 -46.62
CA GLN A 96 3.83 -16.10 -47.08
C GLN A 96 4.50 -16.38 -48.43
N GLU A 97 4.42 -15.45 -49.39
CA GLU A 97 5.15 -15.50 -50.67
C GLU A 97 6.67 -15.56 -50.47
N GLN A 98 7.16 -14.97 -49.38
CA GLN A 98 8.58 -15.02 -48.98
C GLN A 98 8.95 -16.28 -48.18
N GLY A 99 8.05 -17.25 -48.08
CA GLY A 99 8.25 -18.53 -47.40
C GLY A 99 8.05 -18.50 -45.89
N ILE A 100 7.41 -17.46 -45.34
CA ILE A 100 7.16 -17.32 -43.90
C ILE A 100 5.69 -17.66 -43.61
N SER A 101 5.47 -18.74 -42.87
CA SER A 101 4.12 -19.09 -42.39
C SER A 101 3.68 -18.11 -41.31
N THR A 102 2.54 -17.45 -41.53
CA THR A 102 2.03 -16.40 -40.65
C THR A 102 0.55 -16.63 -40.32
N LYS A 103 0.17 -16.35 -39.06
CA LYS A 103 -1.22 -16.32 -38.59
C LYS A 103 -1.61 -14.90 -38.23
N ILE A 104 -2.85 -14.49 -38.48
CA ILE A 104 -3.39 -13.23 -37.96
C ILE A 104 -4.25 -13.54 -36.74
N ILE A 105 -4.08 -12.75 -35.67
CA ILE A 105 -4.99 -12.70 -34.53
C ILE A 105 -5.51 -11.28 -34.36
N GLU A 106 -6.78 -11.18 -33.97
CA GLU A 106 -7.48 -9.93 -33.70
C GLU A 106 -8.26 -10.09 -32.39
N PRO A 107 -8.36 -9.03 -31.56
CA PRO A 107 -9.16 -9.09 -30.35
C PRO A 107 -10.65 -9.18 -30.69
N HIS A 108 -11.43 -9.80 -29.80
CA HIS A 108 -12.89 -9.74 -29.90
C HIS A 108 -13.37 -8.31 -29.66
N LYS A 109 -14.35 -7.87 -30.45
CA LYS A 109 -14.93 -6.53 -30.32
C LYS A 109 -15.54 -6.35 -28.93
N ILE A 110 -15.18 -5.25 -28.26
CA ILE A 110 -15.74 -4.87 -26.97
C ILE A 110 -16.98 -4.00 -27.21
N GLU A 111 -18.08 -4.30 -26.52
CA GLU A 111 -19.32 -3.52 -26.63
C GLU A 111 -19.09 -2.05 -26.23
N GLY A 112 -19.63 -1.13 -27.02
CA GLY A 112 -19.43 0.31 -26.83
C GLY A 112 -18.17 0.88 -27.49
N LEU A 113 -17.26 0.05 -28.02
CA LEU A 113 -16.10 0.52 -28.79
C LEU A 113 -16.30 0.30 -30.29
N ALA A 114 -15.96 1.31 -31.08
CA ALA A 114 -15.97 1.22 -32.54
C ALA A 114 -14.82 0.33 -33.07
N LYS A 115 -13.66 0.42 -32.41
CA LYS A 115 -12.42 -0.29 -32.69
C LYS A 115 -11.92 -0.93 -31.41
N THR A 116 -11.22 -2.06 -31.49
CA THR A 116 -10.67 -2.72 -30.31
C THR A 116 -9.25 -3.19 -30.59
N ASP A 117 -8.30 -2.84 -29.73
CA ASP A 117 -6.96 -3.42 -29.73
C ASP A 117 -6.75 -4.36 -28.52
N PHE A 118 -5.62 -5.09 -28.47
CA PHE A 118 -5.34 -5.99 -27.34
C PHE A 118 -5.04 -5.25 -26.03
N ASN A 119 -4.69 -3.97 -26.08
CA ASN A 119 -4.48 -3.12 -24.92
C ASN A 119 -5.83 -2.70 -24.30
N ASP A 120 -6.87 -2.49 -25.10
CA ASP A 120 -8.24 -2.31 -24.64
C ASP A 120 -8.74 -3.56 -23.92
N VAL A 121 -8.51 -4.75 -24.50
CA VAL A 121 -8.82 -6.03 -23.85
C VAL A 121 -8.12 -6.15 -22.51
N LEU A 122 -6.82 -5.83 -22.44
CA LEU A 122 -6.08 -5.85 -21.18
C LEU A 122 -6.67 -4.88 -20.14
N LYS A 123 -6.96 -3.65 -20.53
CA LYS A 123 -7.45 -2.59 -19.63
C LYS A 123 -8.87 -2.82 -19.15
N ILE A 124 -9.76 -3.31 -20.02
CA ILE A 124 -11.20 -3.42 -19.75
C ILE A 124 -11.56 -4.81 -19.24
N GLN A 125 -11.03 -5.87 -19.87
CA GLN A 125 -11.42 -7.25 -19.61
C GLN A 125 -10.38 -8.04 -18.80
N GLY A 126 -9.16 -7.52 -18.68
CA GLY A 126 -8.08 -8.09 -17.87
C GLY A 126 -7.22 -9.14 -18.59
N LEU A 127 -6.12 -9.49 -17.93
CA LEU A 127 -5.05 -10.34 -18.49
C LEU A 127 -5.52 -11.76 -18.84
N ASP A 128 -6.40 -12.35 -18.03
CA ASP A 128 -6.87 -13.72 -18.25
C ASP A 128 -7.72 -13.84 -19.52
N VAL A 129 -8.54 -12.82 -19.81
CA VAL A 129 -9.32 -12.77 -21.04
C VAL A 129 -8.40 -12.57 -22.24
N LEU A 130 -7.41 -11.68 -22.12
CA LEU A 130 -6.40 -11.48 -23.16
C LEU A 130 -5.69 -12.80 -23.50
N LYS A 131 -5.17 -13.52 -22.49
CA LYS A 131 -4.49 -14.82 -22.67
C LYS A 131 -5.36 -15.84 -23.40
N LYS A 132 -6.64 -15.91 -23.06
CA LYS A 132 -7.61 -16.79 -23.74
C LYS A 132 -7.79 -16.41 -25.20
N GLN A 133 -7.91 -15.11 -25.50
CA GLN A 133 -8.13 -14.62 -26.87
C GLN A 133 -6.93 -14.87 -27.78
N ILE A 134 -5.70 -14.70 -27.28
CA ILE A 134 -4.49 -14.97 -28.06
C ILE A 134 -4.15 -16.47 -28.16
N LYS A 135 -5.00 -17.34 -27.59
CA LYS A 135 -4.94 -18.81 -27.68
C LYS A 135 -3.55 -19.39 -27.42
N ILE A 136 -2.84 -18.85 -26.43
CA ILE A 136 -1.58 -19.44 -25.97
C ILE A 136 -1.90 -20.88 -25.56
N PRO A 137 -1.33 -21.92 -26.21
CA PRO A 137 -1.38 -23.25 -25.65
C PRO A 137 -0.68 -23.15 -24.30
N GLU A 138 -1.36 -23.51 -23.20
CA GLU A 138 -0.67 -23.71 -21.94
C GLU A 138 0.49 -24.66 -22.22
N ILE A 139 1.71 -24.16 -22.14
CA ILE A 139 2.89 -25.01 -22.17
C ILE A 139 2.81 -25.80 -20.87
N LYS A 140 2.11 -26.94 -20.89
CA LYS A 140 2.24 -27.98 -19.88
C LYS A 140 3.62 -28.57 -20.08
N LYS A 141 4.65 -27.85 -19.63
CA LYS A 141 5.97 -28.43 -19.42
C LYS A 141 5.74 -29.47 -18.33
N GLU A 142 5.82 -30.75 -18.69
CA GLU A 142 5.70 -31.82 -17.71
C GLU A 142 6.88 -31.70 -16.75
N PHE A 143 6.61 -31.22 -15.54
CA PHE A 143 7.56 -31.25 -14.43
C PHE A 143 7.77 -32.71 -14.03
N THR A 144 8.87 -33.30 -14.48
CA THR A 144 9.12 -34.74 -14.34
C THR A 144 9.78 -35.11 -13.02
N SER A 145 10.52 -34.18 -12.40
CA SER A 145 11.17 -34.42 -11.11
C SER A 145 10.17 -34.41 -9.94
N VAL A 146 10.50 -35.12 -8.87
CA VAL A 146 9.67 -35.15 -7.64
C VAL A 146 9.66 -33.77 -6.97
N GLU A 147 10.81 -33.11 -6.92
CA GLU A 147 10.99 -31.77 -6.35
C GLU A 147 10.15 -30.72 -7.08
N ASP A 148 10.16 -30.71 -8.42
CA ASP A 148 9.36 -29.76 -9.18
C ASP A 148 7.85 -29.97 -8.97
N LYS A 149 7.39 -31.21 -8.78
CA LYS A 149 5.98 -31.50 -8.49
C LYS A 149 5.56 -30.98 -7.11
N GLU A 150 6.43 -31.11 -6.12
CA GLU A 150 6.20 -30.57 -4.78
C GLU A 150 6.17 -29.05 -4.80
N ASP A 151 7.09 -28.42 -5.53
CA ASP A 151 7.14 -26.96 -5.70
C ASP A 151 5.91 -26.42 -6.44
N ILE A 152 5.45 -27.11 -7.49
CA ILE A 152 4.20 -26.77 -8.17
C ILE A 152 2.99 -26.92 -7.24
N ALA A 153 2.91 -28.00 -6.46
CA ALA A 153 1.83 -28.20 -5.51
C ALA A 153 1.80 -27.09 -4.45
N PHE A 154 2.98 -26.72 -3.93
CA PHE A 154 3.15 -25.61 -2.99
C PHE A 154 2.71 -24.26 -3.59
N LEU A 155 3.15 -23.93 -4.81
CA LEU A 155 2.77 -22.67 -5.47
C LEU A 155 1.27 -22.65 -5.84
N THR A 156 0.70 -23.80 -6.17
CA THR A 156 -0.72 -23.94 -6.47
C THR A 156 -1.58 -23.74 -5.22
N ASP A 157 -1.15 -24.26 -4.06
CA ASP A 157 -1.83 -24.03 -2.78
C ASP A 157 -1.90 -22.53 -2.44
N ILE A 158 -0.79 -21.78 -2.60
CA ILE A 158 -0.77 -20.32 -2.40
C ILE A 158 -1.84 -19.65 -3.27
N ARG A 159 -1.91 -20.00 -4.55
CA ARG A 159 -2.86 -19.43 -5.50
C ARG A 159 -4.30 -19.76 -5.13
N ASP A 160 -4.59 -21.03 -4.86
CA ASP A 160 -5.95 -21.52 -4.64
C ASP A 160 -6.52 -20.98 -3.32
N VAL A 161 -5.71 -20.88 -2.27
CA VAL A 161 -6.11 -20.28 -1.00
C VAL A 161 -6.34 -18.77 -1.15
N GLU A 162 -5.53 -18.07 -1.96
CA GLU A 162 -5.75 -16.64 -2.26
C GLU A 162 -7.04 -16.40 -3.04
N GLN A 163 -7.34 -17.23 -4.03
CA GLN A 163 -8.62 -17.15 -4.74
C GLN A 163 -9.81 -17.34 -3.79
N LYS A 164 -9.72 -18.32 -2.88
CA LYS A 164 -10.74 -18.54 -1.86
C LYS A 164 -10.87 -17.34 -0.91
N ARG A 165 -9.76 -16.73 -0.50
CA ARG A 165 -9.76 -15.51 0.33
C ARG A 165 -10.50 -14.37 -0.36
N ILE A 166 -10.19 -14.13 -1.64
CA ILE A 166 -10.82 -13.08 -2.44
C ILE A 166 -12.33 -13.32 -2.55
N GLN A 167 -12.75 -14.54 -2.86
CA GLN A 167 -14.18 -14.89 -2.95
C GLN A 167 -14.94 -14.64 -1.65
N GLU A 168 -14.39 -15.08 -0.51
CA GLU A 168 -15.02 -14.89 0.80
C GLU A 168 -15.04 -13.40 1.23
N THR A 169 -14.01 -12.64 0.85
CA THR A 169 -13.96 -11.19 1.09
C THR A 169 -15.03 -10.46 0.29
N GLN A 170 -15.14 -10.75 -1.01
CA GLN A 170 -16.18 -10.17 -1.87
C GLN A 170 -17.59 -10.51 -1.37
N LYS A 171 -17.79 -11.76 -0.95
CA LYS A 171 -19.06 -12.20 -0.36
C LYS A 171 -19.38 -11.43 0.93
N ALA A 172 -18.41 -11.26 1.81
CA ALA A 172 -18.57 -10.47 3.02
C ALA A 172 -18.89 -8.99 2.72
N GLU A 173 -18.23 -8.40 1.73
CA GLU A 173 -18.50 -7.01 1.30
C GLU A 173 -19.91 -6.84 0.73
N GLN A 174 -20.39 -7.78 -0.08
CA GLN A 174 -21.75 -7.75 -0.61
C GLN A 174 -22.80 -7.81 0.51
N LEU A 175 -22.63 -8.74 1.45
CA LEU A 175 -23.53 -8.89 2.60
C LEU A 175 -23.51 -7.65 3.52
N ALA A 176 -22.35 -7.01 3.69
CA ALA A 176 -22.23 -5.80 4.51
C ALA A 176 -22.94 -4.56 3.92
N ARG A 177 -23.29 -4.59 2.62
CA ARG A 177 -24.00 -3.50 1.93
C ARG A 177 -25.53 -3.62 2.01
N ILE A 178 -26.06 -4.71 2.56
CA ILE A 178 -27.50 -4.93 2.69
C ILE A 178 -28.05 -4.02 3.79
N ASN A 179 -29.05 -3.20 3.46
CA ASN A 179 -29.77 -2.40 4.45
C ASN A 179 -30.77 -3.28 5.22
N SER A 180 -30.64 -3.33 6.55
CA SER A 180 -31.44 -4.19 7.45
C SER A 180 -31.30 -5.70 7.15
N PRO A 181 -30.09 -6.26 7.35
CA PRO A 181 -29.84 -7.69 7.06
C PRO A 181 -30.62 -8.60 8.00
N SER A 182 -31.09 -9.72 7.47
CA SER A 182 -31.70 -10.82 8.23
C SER A 182 -30.67 -11.52 9.12
N GLN A 183 -31.16 -12.25 10.14
CA GLN A 183 -30.29 -13.01 11.06
C GLN A 183 -29.36 -13.99 10.32
N ASN A 184 -29.87 -14.65 9.27
CA ASN A 184 -29.09 -15.59 8.45
C ASN A 184 -27.98 -14.89 7.66
N GLU A 185 -28.23 -13.67 7.15
CA GLU A 185 -27.23 -12.89 6.40
C GLU A 185 -26.12 -12.38 7.33
N ILE A 186 -26.45 -12.03 8.57
CA ILE A 186 -25.47 -11.67 9.60
C ILE A 186 -24.57 -12.86 9.93
N GLU A 187 -25.13 -14.05 10.11
CA GLU A 187 -24.37 -15.28 10.38
C GLU A 187 -23.46 -15.65 9.20
N LEU A 188 -23.98 -15.54 7.96
CA LEU A 188 -23.21 -15.78 6.75
C LEU A 188 -22.04 -14.80 6.60
N LEU A 189 -22.27 -13.52 6.92
CA LEU A 189 -21.26 -12.46 6.92
C LEU A 189 -20.14 -12.77 7.93
N GLN A 190 -20.50 -13.14 9.15
CA GLN A 190 -19.53 -13.52 10.18
C GLN A 190 -18.69 -14.72 9.74
N ARG A 191 -19.34 -15.76 9.20
CA ARG A 191 -18.66 -16.96 8.70
C ARG A 191 -17.68 -16.64 7.55
N SER A 192 -18.11 -15.85 6.56
CA SER A 192 -17.25 -15.45 5.45
C SER A 192 -16.04 -14.63 5.90
N LYS A 193 -16.21 -13.72 6.87
CA LYS A 193 -15.08 -13.00 7.49
C LYS A 193 -14.09 -13.92 8.19
N VAL A 194 -14.57 -14.91 8.95
CA VAL A 194 -13.72 -15.89 9.64
C VAL A 194 -12.91 -16.71 8.64
N ILE A 195 -13.55 -17.18 7.56
CA ILE A 195 -12.87 -17.96 6.51
C ILE A 195 -11.83 -17.09 5.79
N ALA A 196 -12.17 -15.87 5.40
CA ALA A 196 -11.24 -14.95 4.76
C ALA A 196 -10.00 -14.68 5.64
N ASN A 197 -10.20 -14.48 6.95
CA ASN A 197 -9.09 -14.30 7.89
C ASN A 197 -8.22 -15.56 8.03
N ALA A 198 -8.82 -16.75 8.08
CA ALA A 198 -8.07 -18.00 8.14
C ALA A 198 -7.23 -18.22 6.86
N CYS A 199 -7.81 -17.93 5.69
CA CYS A 199 -7.10 -17.97 4.41
C CYS A 199 -5.93 -16.97 4.39
N GLN A 200 -6.16 -15.74 4.86
CA GLN A 200 -5.10 -14.72 4.96
C GLN A 200 -3.92 -15.21 5.82
N GLN A 201 -4.19 -15.78 6.99
CA GLN A 201 -3.13 -16.31 7.87
C GLN A 201 -2.35 -17.46 7.23
N HIS A 202 -3.04 -18.35 6.50
CA HIS A 202 -2.38 -19.43 5.77
C HIS A 202 -1.44 -18.88 4.70
N ILE A 203 -1.94 -17.95 3.88
CA ILE A 203 -1.16 -17.33 2.80
C ILE A 203 0.05 -16.60 3.36
N ASP A 204 -0.11 -15.85 4.46
CA ASP A 204 1.01 -15.17 5.11
C ASP A 204 2.14 -16.13 5.50
N ARG A 205 1.79 -17.31 6.04
CA ARG A 205 2.77 -18.35 6.37
C ARG A 205 3.43 -18.94 5.12
N GLN A 206 2.62 -19.29 4.12
CA GLN A 206 3.15 -19.88 2.88
C GLN A 206 4.07 -18.92 2.14
N LEU A 207 3.74 -17.63 2.13
CA LEU A 207 4.57 -16.60 1.50
C LEU A 207 5.90 -16.38 2.23
N ASP A 208 5.94 -16.53 3.56
CA ASP A 208 7.20 -16.49 4.32
C ASP A 208 8.09 -17.72 4.02
N ILE A 209 7.48 -18.88 3.75
CA ILE A 209 8.19 -20.07 3.28
C ILE A 209 8.69 -19.85 1.85
N PHE A 210 7.85 -19.30 0.98
CA PHE A 210 8.18 -19.01 -0.41
C PHE A 210 9.39 -18.09 -0.53
N GLU A 211 9.46 -17.03 0.29
CA GLU A 211 10.61 -16.11 0.31
C GLU A 211 11.95 -16.80 0.56
N ARG A 212 11.95 -17.88 1.35
CA ARG A 212 13.14 -18.67 1.64
C ARG A 212 13.46 -19.65 0.52
N LYS A 213 12.43 -20.34 0.01
CA LYS A 213 12.56 -21.38 -1.02
C LYS A 213 12.79 -20.85 -2.43
N LYS A 214 12.36 -19.63 -2.75
CA LYS A 214 12.31 -19.12 -4.13
C LYS A 214 13.66 -19.16 -4.88
N VAL A 215 14.78 -19.06 -4.15
CA VAL A 215 16.14 -19.11 -4.71
C VAL A 215 16.66 -20.54 -4.91
N GLU A 216 16.05 -21.50 -4.22
CA GLU A 216 16.38 -22.93 -4.28
C GLU A 216 15.56 -23.66 -5.37
N MET A 217 14.40 -23.09 -5.76
CA MET A 217 13.55 -23.58 -6.83
C MET A 217 14.29 -23.62 -8.17
N SER A 218 13.98 -24.63 -8.99
CA SER A 218 14.58 -24.80 -10.31
C SER A 218 14.28 -23.63 -11.24
N VAL A 219 15.15 -23.38 -12.23
CA VAL A 219 14.97 -22.30 -13.22
C VAL A 219 13.66 -22.48 -14.00
N ASP A 220 13.26 -23.72 -14.26
CA ASP A 220 11.99 -24.04 -14.91
C ASP A 220 10.79 -23.65 -14.05
N ILE A 221 10.85 -23.87 -12.73
CA ILE A 221 9.83 -23.42 -11.79
C ILE A 221 9.81 -21.89 -11.70
N GLN A 222 10.97 -21.24 -11.62
CA GLN A 222 11.07 -19.77 -11.55
C GLN A 222 10.46 -19.08 -12.80
N ASN A 223 10.58 -19.70 -13.97
CA ASN A 223 9.97 -19.21 -15.21
C ASN A 223 8.49 -19.62 -15.37
N SER A 224 7.93 -20.38 -14.42
CA SER A 224 6.55 -20.84 -14.50
C SER A 224 5.54 -19.75 -14.18
N GLN A 225 4.31 -19.93 -14.68
CA GLN A 225 3.18 -19.07 -14.34
C GLN A 225 2.86 -19.12 -12.83
N TYR A 226 3.03 -20.28 -12.18
CA TYR A 226 2.75 -20.46 -10.75
C TYR A 226 3.67 -19.60 -9.88
N TYR A 227 4.96 -19.57 -10.22
CA TYR A 227 5.94 -18.73 -9.52
C TYR A 227 5.65 -17.24 -9.72
N SER A 228 5.32 -16.84 -10.95
CA SER A 228 4.94 -15.46 -11.26
C SER A 228 3.69 -15.00 -10.49
N GLN A 229 2.70 -15.87 -10.32
CA GLN A 229 1.50 -15.61 -9.53
C GLN A 229 1.83 -15.44 -8.03
N ALA A 230 2.64 -16.33 -7.46
CA ALA A 230 3.07 -16.23 -6.06
C ALA A 230 3.85 -14.93 -5.79
N ILE A 231 4.74 -14.52 -6.71
CA ILE A 231 5.43 -13.22 -6.64
C ILE A 231 4.44 -12.05 -6.67
N GLY A 232 3.40 -12.13 -7.49
CA GLY A 232 2.36 -11.10 -7.57
C GLY A 232 1.62 -10.92 -6.24
N ILE A 233 1.19 -12.03 -5.64
CA ILE A 233 0.51 -12.04 -4.33
C ILE A 233 1.44 -11.49 -3.24
N GLN A 234 2.71 -11.89 -3.24
CA GLN A 234 3.72 -11.40 -2.30
C GLN A 234 3.95 -9.88 -2.42
N LYS A 235 3.97 -9.34 -3.64
CA LYS A 235 4.08 -7.89 -3.86
C LYS A 235 2.87 -7.14 -3.31
N GLN A 236 1.65 -7.65 -3.54
CA GLN A 236 0.42 -7.05 -3.01
C GLN A 236 0.42 -7.05 -1.48
N ARG A 237 0.82 -8.14 -0.84
CA ARG A 237 1.01 -8.21 0.62
C ARG A 237 1.97 -7.14 1.12
N ASN A 238 3.11 -6.97 0.45
CA ASN A 238 4.12 -5.98 0.86
C ASN A 238 3.60 -4.54 0.70
N LEU A 239 2.83 -4.25 -0.35
CA LEU A 239 2.16 -2.95 -0.52
C LEU A 239 1.20 -2.66 0.64
N VAL A 240 0.32 -3.60 0.99
CA VAL A 240 -0.61 -3.45 2.13
C VAL A 240 0.12 -3.26 3.45
N ARG A 241 1.27 -3.92 3.64
CA ARG A 241 2.12 -3.72 4.83
C ARG A 241 2.75 -2.33 4.89
N ILE A 242 3.13 -1.76 3.74
CA ILE A 242 3.69 -0.41 3.66
C ILE A 242 2.60 0.61 3.98
N ASP A 243 1.43 0.50 3.34
CA ASP A 243 0.31 1.42 3.59
C ASP A 243 -0.13 1.42 5.06
N ASN A 244 -0.23 0.25 5.68
CA ASN A 244 -0.54 0.14 7.11
C ASN A 244 0.58 0.74 7.99
N ARG A 245 1.85 0.60 7.60
CA ARG A 245 2.97 1.18 8.35
C ARG A 245 2.96 2.70 8.27
N ASP A 246 2.61 3.26 7.12
CA ASP A 246 2.54 4.71 6.94
C ASP A 246 1.30 5.29 7.64
N ALA A 247 0.16 4.60 7.64
CA ALA A 247 -0.99 4.95 8.46
C ALA A 247 -0.70 4.89 9.97
N ILE A 248 0.05 3.89 10.45
CA ILE A 248 0.51 3.80 11.85
C ILE A 248 1.45 4.97 12.18
N LYS A 249 2.38 5.31 11.28
CA LYS A 249 3.28 6.46 11.49
C LYS A 249 2.52 7.78 11.54
N GLU A 250 1.56 8.00 10.65
CA GLU A 250 0.74 9.21 10.62
C GLU A 250 -0.11 9.35 11.88
N PHE A 251 -0.73 8.24 12.33
CA PHE A 251 -1.43 8.20 13.61
C PHE A 251 -0.51 8.49 14.81
N THR A 252 0.70 7.91 14.81
CA THR A 252 1.70 8.14 15.86
C THR A 252 2.17 9.60 15.87
N LEU A 253 2.38 10.21 14.71
CA LEU A 253 2.80 11.61 14.59
C LEU A 253 1.72 12.59 15.08
N ALA A 254 0.44 12.31 14.78
CA ALA A 254 -0.68 13.10 15.24
C ALA A 254 -0.83 13.02 16.77
N LYS A 255 -0.76 11.81 17.32
CA LYS A 255 -0.82 11.58 18.77
C LYS A 255 0.35 12.23 19.51
N ASP A 256 1.56 12.10 18.98
CA ASP A 256 2.77 12.71 19.56
C ASP A 256 2.68 14.24 19.59
N LYS A 257 2.05 14.86 18.58
CA LYS A 257 1.78 16.30 18.56
C LYS A 257 0.79 16.71 19.66
N GLU A 258 -0.26 15.94 19.88
CA GLU A 258 -1.21 16.17 20.98
C GLU A 258 -0.55 16.02 22.35
N ASP A 259 0.27 14.97 22.53
CA ASP A 259 0.97 14.70 23.78
C ASP A 259 2.03 15.77 24.09
N ILE A 260 2.75 16.29 23.09
CA ILE A 260 3.64 17.46 23.27
C ILE A 260 2.85 18.69 23.69
N THR A 261 1.72 18.96 23.03
CA THR A 261 0.90 20.15 23.32
C THR A 261 0.40 20.09 24.77
N PHE A 262 -0.09 18.93 25.21
CA PHE A 262 -0.50 18.68 26.58
C PHE A 262 0.62 18.94 27.60
N LEU A 263 1.85 18.47 27.34
CA LEU A 263 3.00 18.73 28.22
C LEU A 263 3.40 20.21 28.24
N MET A 264 3.32 20.89 27.09
CA MET A 264 3.59 22.34 27.00
C MET A 264 2.57 23.15 27.81
N ASP A 265 1.29 22.77 27.77
CA ASP A 265 0.23 23.45 28.52
C ASP A 265 0.47 23.37 30.02
N ILE A 266 0.87 22.20 30.55
CA ILE A 266 1.24 22.05 31.97
C ILE A 266 2.37 23.02 32.34
N ASN A 267 3.44 23.05 31.54
CA ASN A 267 4.58 23.93 31.82
C ASN A 267 4.21 25.42 31.72
N ILE A 268 3.35 25.80 30.78
CA ILE A 268 2.86 27.18 30.64
C ILE A 268 2.04 27.58 31.87
N LEU A 269 1.14 26.71 32.32
CA LEU A 269 0.34 26.96 33.52
C LEU A 269 1.22 27.05 34.77
N GLU A 270 2.21 26.18 34.90
CA GLU A 270 3.15 26.23 36.03
C GLU A 270 3.97 27.52 36.03
N HIS A 271 4.42 27.99 34.86
CA HIS A 271 5.11 29.26 34.78
C HIS A 271 4.22 30.44 35.21
N LYS A 272 2.94 30.44 34.79
CA LYS A 272 1.95 31.44 35.24
C LYS A 272 1.71 31.35 36.75
N ARG A 273 1.63 30.13 37.30
CA ARG A 273 1.48 29.89 38.73
C ARG A 273 2.66 30.46 39.52
N LEU A 274 3.90 30.16 39.12
CA LEU A 274 5.12 30.65 39.77
C LEU A 274 5.20 32.17 39.74
N LYS A 275 4.82 32.80 38.62
CA LYS A 275 4.76 34.27 38.51
C LYS A 275 3.77 34.85 39.52
N ALA A 276 2.57 34.28 39.63
CA ALA A 276 1.56 34.72 40.60
C ALA A 276 2.00 34.45 42.05
N ALA A 277 2.61 33.29 42.34
CA ALA A 277 3.11 32.95 43.65
C ALA A 277 4.23 33.90 44.11
N LYS A 278 5.10 34.35 43.20
CA LYS A 278 6.13 35.35 43.50
C LYS A 278 5.54 36.71 43.88
N THR A 279 4.44 37.12 43.27
CA THR A 279 3.72 38.33 43.68
C THR A 279 3.04 38.13 45.05
N ALA A 280 2.50 36.92 45.29
CA ALA A 280 1.86 36.58 46.55
C ALA A 280 2.83 36.44 47.74
N SER A 281 4.13 36.21 47.51
CA SER A 281 5.12 35.99 48.58
C SER A 281 5.28 37.18 49.53
N LEU A 282 4.82 38.37 49.14
CA LEU A 282 4.70 39.53 50.02
C LEU A 282 3.89 39.21 51.29
N LEU A 283 2.91 38.30 51.19
CA LEU A 283 2.06 37.89 52.31
C LEU A 283 2.78 36.99 53.32
N ASP A 284 3.84 36.29 52.89
CA ASP A 284 4.58 35.34 53.70
C ASP A 284 5.72 36.01 54.50
N ASN A 285 6.04 37.27 54.21
CA ASN A 285 7.07 38.05 54.89
C ASN A 285 6.48 39.13 55.78
N ASP A 286 6.36 38.84 57.08
CA ASP A 286 5.77 39.74 58.08
C ASP A 286 6.40 41.14 58.10
N ARG A 287 7.70 41.24 57.79
CA ARG A 287 8.41 42.52 57.76
C ARG A 287 8.00 43.34 56.55
N GLU A 288 7.96 42.74 55.36
CA GLU A 288 7.57 43.44 54.12
C GLU A 288 6.08 43.78 54.13
N ARG A 289 5.25 42.87 54.62
CA ARG A 289 3.80 43.05 54.78
C ARG A 289 3.45 44.25 55.66
N LYS A 290 4.20 44.49 56.73
CA LYS A 290 3.99 45.61 57.66
C LYS A 290 4.21 46.99 57.01
N TYR A 291 5.04 47.08 55.97
CA TYR A 291 5.38 48.33 55.29
C TYR A 291 4.77 48.45 53.88
N ALA A 292 3.97 47.48 53.45
CA ALA A 292 3.31 47.48 52.15
C ALA A 292 2.11 48.44 52.12
N SER A 293 1.85 49.04 50.95
CA SER A 293 0.63 49.83 50.74
C SER A 293 -0.61 48.93 50.63
N SER A 294 -1.80 49.50 50.84
CA SER A 294 -3.07 48.77 50.66
C SER A 294 -3.20 48.17 49.27
N GLU A 295 -2.75 48.88 48.23
CA GLU A 295 -2.78 48.41 46.84
C GLU A 295 -1.85 47.22 46.61
N MET A 296 -0.64 47.23 47.22
CA MET A 296 0.29 46.11 47.13
C MET A 296 -0.24 44.85 47.83
N LEU A 297 -0.93 45.04 48.96
CA LEU A 297 -1.57 43.93 49.69
C LEU A 297 -2.74 43.35 48.89
N ASP A 298 -3.60 44.19 48.31
CA ASP A 298 -4.71 43.75 47.46
C ASP A 298 -4.22 42.97 46.23
N GLU A 299 -3.16 43.42 45.59
CA GLU A 299 -2.55 42.72 44.46
C GLU A 299 -1.93 41.38 44.88
N ALA A 300 -1.28 41.32 46.04
CA ALA A 300 -0.72 40.08 46.57
C ALA A 300 -1.81 39.05 46.91
N TYR A 301 -2.94 39.48 47.49
CA TYR A 301 -4.10 38.60 47.72
C TYR A 301 -4.74 38.09 46.43
N ARG A 302 -4.89 38.94 45.41
CA ARG A 302 -5.36 38.51 44.08
C ARG A 302 -4.41 37.49 43.46
N ALA A 303 -3.10 37.74 43.53
CA ALA A 303 -2.09 36.85 43.02
C ALA A 303 -2.08 35.49 43.75
N GLN A 304 -2.33 35.47 45.06
CA GLN A 304 -2.48 34.23 45.83
C GLN A 304 -3.66 33.37 45.32
N ASN A 305 -4.82 33.98 45.07
CA ASN A 305 -6.00 33.29 44.53
C ASN A 305 -5.74 32.76 43.12
N VAL A 306 -5.06 33.53 42.28
CA VAL A 306 -4.67 33.12 40.92
C VAL A 306 -3.68 31.94 40.97
N ALA A 307 -2.67 31.99 41.84
CA ALA A 307 -1.72 30.91 42.03
C ALA A 307 -2.42 29.62 42.50
N SER A 308 -3.37 29.72 43.43
CA SER A 308 -4.17 28.58 43.90
C SER A 308 -5.06 28.00 42.79
N THR A 309 -5.65 28.86 41.95
CA THR A 309 -6.46 28.42 40.81
C THR A 309 -5.62 27.63 39.80
N TYR A 310 -4.44 28.14 39.42
CA TYR A 310 -3.55 27.41 38.52
C TYR A 310 -3.05 26.10 39.13
N ARG A 311 -2.73 26.10 40.43
CA ARG A 311 -2.35 24.88 41.16
C ARG A 311 -3.40 23.78 41.01
N ASN A 312 -4.67 24.08 41.24
CA ASN A 312 -5.77 23.10 41.12
C ASN A 312 -5.93 22.54 39.69
N VAL A 313 -5.71 23.37 38.67
CA VAL A 313 -5.77 22.92 37.27
C VAL A 313 -4.58 22.02 36.95
N ILE A 314 -3.37 22.39 37.39
CA ILE A 314 -2.15 21.61 37.17
C ILE A 314 -2.26 20.25 37.84
N ASP A 315 -2.76 20.16 39.07
CA ASP A 315 -2.92 18.87 39.78
C ASP A 315 -3.81 17.90 38.98
N LYS A 316 -4.95 18.38 38.45
CA LYS A 316 -5.82 17.57 37.59
C LYS A 316 -5.10 17.10 36.32
N MET A 317 -4.27 17.93 35.72
CA MET A 317 -3.49 17.56 34.55
C MET A 317 -2.36 16.58 34.89
N LEU A 318 -1.74 16.69 36.06
CA LEU A 318 -0.72 15.74 36.55
C LEU A 318 -1.31 14.36 36.85
N ASP A 319 -2.59 14.29 37.23
CA ASP A 319 -3.33 13.02 37.34
C ASP A 319 -3.59 12.40 35.96
N GLN A 320 -4.04 13.21 34.99
CA GLN A 320 -4.21 12.76 33.60
C GLN A 320 -2.89 12.29 32.98
N PHE A 321 -1.79 12.94 33.34
CA PHE A 321 -0.45 12.59 32.88
C PHE A 321 -0.03 11.17 33.30
N GLU A 322 -0.46 10.64 34.45
CA GLU A 322 -0.13 9.26 34.87
C GLU A 322 -0.64 8.21 33.91
N ASN A 323 -1.84 8.41 33.38
CA ASN A 323 -2.44 7.49 32.44
C ASN A 323 -1.87 7.73 31.03
N LYS A 324 -1.68 8.99 30.65
CA LYS A 324 -1.15 9.34 29.33
C LYS A 324 0.30 8.89 29.14
N LYS A 325 1.18 9.04 30.14
CA LYS A 325 2.61 8.70 30.03
C LYS A 325 2.87 7.24 29.63
N LEU A 326 1.98 6.32 30.04
CA LEU A 326 2.07 4.90 29.70
C LEU A 326 1.87 4.63 28.20
N THR A 327 1.27 5.58 27.48
CA THR A 327 0.92 5.45 26.07
C THR A 327 1.67 6.43 25.16
N MET A 328 2.51 7.30 25.73
CA MET A 328 3.36 8.26 25.00
C MET A 328 4.54 7.54 24.34
N SER A 329 4.93 7.96 23.15
CA SER A 329 6.08 7.39 22.43
C SER A 329 7.41 7.64 23.15
N VAL A 330 8.44 6.87 22.76
CA VAL A 330 9.79 6.99 23.34
C VAL A 330 10.37 8.38 23.05
N GLU A 331 10.08 8.93 21.89
CA GLU A 331 10.46 10.27 21.45
C GLU A 331 9.83 11.36 22.33
N ILE A 332 8.56 11.20 22.71
CA ILE A 332 7.89 12.11 23.66
C ILE A 332 8.48 11.98 25.06
N GLN A 333 8.75 10.76 25.54
CA GLN A 333 9.35 10.55 26.86
C GLN A 333 10.77 11.13 26.96
N ALA A 334 11.50 11.18 25.85
CA ALA A 334 12.82 11.83 25.78
C ALA A 334 12.74 13.37 25.72
N ASN A 335 11.56 13.95 25.48
CA ASN A 335 11.38 15.38 25.30
C ASN A 335 11.61 16.18 26.61
N ARG A 336 12.14 17.40 26.49
CA ARG A 336 12.36 18.32 27.63
C ARG A 336 11.08 18.62 28.42
N HIS A 337 9.93 18.70 27.75
CA HIS A 337 8.66 19.01 28.39
C HIS A 337 8.20 17.85 29.27
N PHE A 338 8.41 16.60 28.81
CA PHE A 338 8.12 15.41 29.60
C PHE A 338 8.95 15.37 30.89
N LYS A 339 10.26 15.62 30.79
CA LYS A 339 11.16 15.68 31.97
C LYS A 339 10.73 16.75 32.97
N SER A 340 10.41 17.95 32.48
CA SER A 340 9.93 19.05 33.31
C SER A 340 8.62 18.73 34.03
N VAL A 341 7.68 18.03 33.38
CA VAL A 341 6.41 17.61 34.00
C VAL A 341 6.64 16.50 35.03
N MET A 342 7.57 15.57 34.78
CA MET A 342 7.98 14.56 35.75
C MET A 342 8.58 15.19 37.01
N GLU A 343 9.51 16.13 36.86
CA GLU A 343 10.11 16.87 37.99
C GLU A 343 9.06 17.65 38.78
N LEU A 344 8.14 18.34 38.08
CA LEU A 344 7.03 19.05 38.71
C LEU A 344 6.15 18.10 39.54
N LYS A 345 5.85 16.91 39.02
CA LYS A 345 5.06 15.92 39.73
C LYS A 345 5.76 15.43 41.00
N GLU A 346 7.06 15.17 40.93
CA GLU A 346 7.86 14.76 42.08
C GLU A 346 7.86 15.85 43.17
N GLN A 347 8.01 17.11 42.78
CA GLN A 347 7.90 18.25 43.70
C GLN A 347 6.52 18.32 44.36
N ARG A 348 5.43 18.18 43.60
CA ARG A 348 4.06 18.19 44.15
C ARG A 348 3.80 17.04 45.12
N MET A 349 4.33 15.85 44.81
CA MET A 349 4.26 14.70 45.72
C MET A 349 4.94 14.96 47.07
N LEU A 350 6.07 15.67 47.07
CA LEU A 350 6.77 16.06 48.29
C LEU A 350 6.00 17.15 49.06
N GLU A 351 5.44 18.14 48.36
CA GLU A 351 4.62 19.20 48.96
C GLU A 351 3.37 18.62 49.66
N ILE A 352 2.64 17.72 48.99
CA ILE A 352 1.44 17.07 49.56
C ILE A 352 1.80 16.26 50.81
N LYS A 353 2.92 15.52 50.79
CA LYS A 353 3.40 14.79 51.96
C LYS A 353 3.69 15.73 53.12
N HIS A 354 4.34 16.87 52.84
CA HIS A 354 4.66 17.86 53.85
C HIS A 354 3.41 18.53 54.44
N GLU A 355 2.43 18.90 53.61
CA GLU A 355 1.13 19.44 54.05
C GLU A 355 0.40 18.46 54.97
N GLN A 356 0.37 17.17 54.62
CA GLN A 356 -0.23 16.11 55.44
C GLN A 356 0.50 15.89 56.78
N GLU A 357 1.82 16.05 56.84
CA GLU A 357 2.59 15.97 58.07
C GLU A 357 2.31 17.15 59.00
N ILE A 358 2.17 18.37 58.45
CA ILE A 358 1.78 19.56 59.19
C ILE A 358 0.38 19.36 59.79
N GLU A 359 -0.61 18.94 59.00
CA GLU A 359 -1.98 18.69 59.49
C GLU A 359 -2.01 17.65 60.62
N ARG A 360 -1.25 16.57 60.49
CA ARG A 360 -1.12 15.54 61.55
C ARG A 360 -0.46 16.08 62.81
N SER A 361 0.52 16.97 62.70
CA SER A 361 1.19 17.58 63.86
C SER A 361 0.26 18.56 64.60
N VAL A 362 -0.53 19.36 63.87
CA VAL A 362 -1.52 20.30 64.43
C VAL A 362 -2.65 19.53 65.12
N SER A 363 -3.16 18.46 64.50
CA SER A 363 -4.19 17.60 65.08
C SER A 363 -3.73 16.90 66.37
N ARG A 364 -2.45 16.49 66.46
CA ARG A 364 -1.87 15.94 67.69
C ARG A 364 -1.62 16.98 68.78
N GLY A 365 -1.37 18.24 68.40
CA GLY A 365 -1.17 19.36 69.31
C GLY A 365 -2.46 19.87 69.96
N MET A 366 -3.61 19.75 69.30
CA MET A 366 -4.92 20.13 69.84
C MET A 366 -5.59 19.04 70.71
N SER A 367 -5.00 17.83 70.75
CA SER A 367 -5.43 16.73 71.63
C SER A 367 -4.66 16.65 72.96
N ARG A 368 -3.81 17.64 73.24
CA ARG A 368 -3.18 17.88 74.56
C ARG A 368 -3.69 19.19 75.11
#